data_AF-A0A444VYM1-F1
#
_entry.id   AF-A0A444VYM1-F1
#
_cell.length_a   1.000
_cell.length_b   1.000
_cell.length_c   1.000
_cell.angle_alpha   90.00
_cell.angle_beta   90.00
_cell.angle_gamma   90.00
#
_symmetry.space_group_name_H-M   'P 1'
#
loop_
_entity.id
_entity.type
_entity.pdbx_description
1 polymer ?
#
loop_
_entity_poly.entity_id
_entity_poly.type
_entity_poly.pdbx_seq_one_letter_code
_entity_poly.pdbx_strand_id
1 'polypeptide(L)'
;MMIGHIIMEPVKRFTLGIGGLSRWLFFRFLNAAIEEKYPKDLEYYLDQRNKIIDKNGFTTAEKNGFVGMFFWILFIIFIGKIE
;
A
#
# COMPACT_ATOMS: atom_id res chain seq x y z
N MET A 1 -20.42 -10.20 -16.94
CA MET A 1 -19.65 -9.77 -15.75
C MET A 1 -18.19 -9.41 -16.12
N MET A 2 -17.98 -8.69 -17.23
CA MET A 2 -16.64 -8.34 -17.76
C MET A 2 -16.21 -6.93 -17.35
N ILE A 3 -17.17 -6.00 -17.30
CA ILE A 3 -16.99 -4.60 -16.88
C ILE A 3 -16.46 -4.51 -15.43
N GLY A 4 -17.00 -5.33 -14.52
CA GLY A 4 -16.52 -5.40 -13.14
C GLY A 4 -15.06 -5.83 -13.03
N HIS A 5 -14.61 -6.78 -13.83
CA HIS A 5 -13.20 -7.21 -13.82
C HIS A 5 -12.26 -6.13 -14.38
N ILE A 6 -12.68 -5.45 -15.46
CA ILE A 6 -11.88 -4.42 -16.13
C ILE A 6 -11.74 -3.16 -15.27
N ILE A 7 -12.77 -2.79 -14.49
CA ILE A 7 -12.71 -1.61 -13.61
C ILE A 7 -12.02 -1.93 -12.28
N MET A 8 -12.27 -3.12 -11.72
CA MET A 8 -11.72 -3.48 -10.41
C MET A 8 -10.21 -3.72 -10.43
N GLU A 9 -9.67 -4.21 -11.55
CA GLU A 9 -8.23 -4.49 -11.66
C GLU A 9 -7.35 -3.20 -11.61
N PRO A 10 -7.66 -2.12 -12.35
CA PRO A 10 -7.00 -0.82 -12.18
C PRO A 10 -7.14 -0.25 -10.77
N VAL A 11 -8.35 -0.29 -10.18
CA VAL A 11 -8.58 0.22 -8.81
C VAL A 11 -7.76 -0.55 -7.79
N LYS A 12 -7.70 -1.88 -7.92
CA LYS A 12 -6.88 -2.75 -7.09
C LYS A 12 -5.39 -2.42 -7.23
N ARG A 13 -4.88 -2.32 -8.46
CA ARG A 13 -3.47 -1.97 -8.72
C ARG A 13 -3.11 -0.60 -8.18
N PHE A 14 -3.99 0.38 -8.36
CA PHE A 14 -3.82 1.72 -7.83
C PHE A 14 -3.78 1.73 -6.29
N THR A 15 -4.72 1.05 -5.65
CA THR A 15 -4.78 0.91 -4.18
C THR A 15 -3.52 0.26 -3.62
N LEU A 16 -3.07 -0.83 -4.24
CA LEU A 16 -1.83 -1.52 -3.87
C LEU A 16 -0.59 -0.63 -4.11
N GLY A 17 -0.57 0.12 -5.21
CA GLY A 17 0.51 1.04 -5.56
C GLY A 17 0.66 2.18 -4.55
N ILE A 18 -0.44 2.87 -4.23
CA ILE A 18 -0.46 3.93 -3.21
C ILE A 18 -0.04 3.36 -1.86
N GLY A 19 -0.62 2.23 -1.45
CA GLY A 19 -0.27 1.59 -0.19
C GLY A 19 1.21 1.23 -0.09
N GLY A 20 1.79 0.70 -1.18
CA GLY A 20 3.22 0.40 -1.28
C GLY A 20 4.10 1.63 -1.19
N LEU A 21 3.79 2.68 -1.97
CA LEU A 21 4.54 3.94 -1.96
C LEU A 21 4.49 4.63 -0.60
N SER A 22 3.31 4.71 0.01
CA SER A 22 3.17 5.34 1.34
C SER A 22 3.92 4.57 2.42
N ARG A 23 3.88 3.22 2.38
CA ARG A 23 4.69 2.40 3.30
C ARG A 23 6.18 2.63 3.09
N TRP A 24 6.63 2.66 1.84
CA TRP A 24 8.05 2.92 1.53
C TRP A 24 8.49 4.28 2.07
N LEU A 25 7.73 5.35 1.79
CA LEU A 25 8.04 6.69 2.30
C LEU A 25 8.08 6.73 3.84
N PHE A 26 7.10 6.11 4.50
CA PHE A 26 7.04 6.04 5.95
C PHE A 26 8.27 5.32 6.54
N PHE A 27 8.66 4.17 5.98
CA PHE A 27 9.82 3.42 6.47
C PHE A 27 11.16 4.06 6.09
N ARG A 28 11.22 4.81 4.99
CA ARG A 28 12.39 5.66 4.68
C ARG A 28 12.58 6.75 5.73
N PHE A 29 11.48 7.39 6.14
CA PHE A 29 11.51 8.36 7.22
C PHE A 29 11.92 7.71 8.55
N LEU A 30 11.34 6.55 8.89
CA LEU A 30 11.71 5.83 10.11
C LEU A 30 13.17 5.36 10.10
N ASN A 31 13.68 4.82 8.99
CA ASN A 31 15.08 4.42 8.88
C ASN A 31 16.05 5.60 9.01
N ALA A 32 15.63 6.82 8.63
CA ALA A 32 16.42 8.02 8.86
C ALA A 32 16.41 8.45 10.35
N ALA A 33 15.31 8.17 11.05
CA ALA A 33 15.14 8.54 12.46
C ALA A 33 15.68 7.47 13.44
N ILE A 34 15.66 6.21 13.06
CA ILE A 34 15.97 5.05 13.89
C ILE A 34 16.78 4.10 13.01
N GLU A 35 17.96 3.71 13.49
CA GLU A 35 18.91 2.78 12.86
C GLU A 35 18.27 1.74 11.92
N GLU A 36 18.87 1.54 10.75
CA GLU A 36 18.27 0.93 9.56
C GLU A 36 17.65 -0.45 9.80
N LYS A 37 16.34 -0.47 10.05
CA LYS A 37 15.59 -1.67 10.43
C LYS A 37 14.68 -2.21 9.34
N TYR A 38 14.29 -1.38 8.38
CA TYR A 38 13.28 -1.71 7.37
C TYR A 38 13.88 -1.78 5.96
N PRO A 39 13.31 -2.60 5.05
CA PRO A 39 13.72 -2.64 3.65
C PRO A 39 13.72 -1.23 3.02
N LYS A 40 14.76 -0.90 2.26
CA LYS A 40 14.89 0.42 1.62
C LYS A 40 14.48 0.41 0.16
N ASP A 41 14.48 -0.77 -0.47
CA ASP A 41 14.25 -0.93 -1.89
C ASP A 41 12.77 -0.74 -2.19
N LEU A 42 12.46 0.21 -3.08
CA LEU A 42 11.08 0.47 -3.51
C LEU A 42 10.46 -0.77 -4.16
N GLU A 43 11.26 -1.57 -4.85
CA GLU A 43 10.83 -2.82 -5.50
C GLU A 43 10.20 -3.79 -4.50
N TYR A 44 10.74 -3.90 -3.27
CA TYR A 44 10.13 -4.72 -2.23
C TYR A 44 8.70 -4.29 -1.91
N TYR A 45 8.42 -2.99 -1.91
CA TYR A 45 7.09 -2.44 -1.61
C TYR A 45 6.15 -2.44 -2.81
N LEU A 46 6.66 -2.45 -4.04
CA LEU A 46 5.83 -2.49 -5.25
C LEU A 46 5.64 -3.92 -5.79
N ASP A 47 6.38 -4.90 -5.28
CA ASP A 47 6.23 -6.29 -5.68
C ASP A 47 4.93 -6.89 -5.14
N GLN A 48 3.91 -6.90 -6.00
CA GLN A 48 2.61 -7.51 -5.73
C GLN A 48 2.58 -9.01 -6.01
N ARG A 49 3.66 -9.59 -6.57
CA ARG A 49 3.75 -11.02 -6.92
C ARG A 49 4.47 -11.83 -5.86
N ASN A 50 5.21 -11.18 -4.97
CA ASN A 50 5.88 -11.82 -3.85
C ASN A 50 4.86 -12.42 -2.87
N LYS A 51 4.91 -13.75 -2.69
CA LYS A 51 4.05 -14.50 -1.77
C LYS A 51 4.72 -14.84 -0.43
N ILE A 52 5.87 -14.24 -0.14
CA ILE A 52 6.54 -14.43 1.14
C ILE A 52 5.66 -13.82 2.24
N ILE A 53 5.27 -14.67 3.18
CA ILE A 53 4.51 -14.31 4.37
C ILE A 53 5.49 -13.89 5.46
N ASP A 54 5.23 -12.75 6.11
CA ASP A 54 6.06 -12.31 7.22
C ASP A 54 5.72 -13.00 8.55
N LYS A 55 6.47 -12.69 9.60
CA LYS A 55 6.22 -13.19 10.96
C LYS A 55 4.84 -12.86 11.53
N ASN A 56 4.14 -11.89 10.96
CA ASN A 56 2.80 -11.48 11.39
C ASN A 56 1.70 -12.14 10.54
N GLY A 57 2.06 -13.05 9.61
CA GLY A 57 1.10 -13.76 8.77
C GLY A 57 0.64 -12.98 7.53
N PHE A 58 1.34 -11.90 7.14
CA PHE A 58 0.94 -11.07 6.00
C PHE A 58 2.00 -11.01 4.91
N THR A 59 1.56 -11.07 3.66
CA THR A 59 2.35 -10.73 2.48
C THR A 59 2.54 -9.21 2.37
N THR A 60 3.51 -8.79 1.55
CA THR A 60 3.71 -7.36 1.25
C THR A 60 2.46 -6.77 0.57
N ALA A 61 1.85 -7.50 -0.36
CA ALA A 61 0.66 -7.06 -1.08
C ALA A 61 -0.54 -6.81 -0.14
N GLU A 62 -0.79 -7.70 0.82
CA GLU A 62 -1.88 -7.52 1.80
C GLU A 62 -1.66 -6.27 2.65
N LYS A 63 -0.45 -6.07 3.16
CA LYS A 63 -0.10 -4.86 3.93
C LYS A 63 -0.27 -3.58 3.10
N ASN A 64 0.12 -3.61 1.83
CA ASN A 64 -0.12 -2.50 0.91
C ASN A 64 -1.61 -2.26 0.71
N GLY A 65 -2.40 -3.32 0.56
CA GLY A 65 -3.86 -3.24 0.44
C GLY A 65 -4.50 -2.55 1.64
N PHE A 66 -4.12 -2.95 2.85
CA PHE A 66 -4.61 -2.32 4.09
C PHE A 66 -4.28 -0.83 4.15
N VAL A 67 -3.03 -0.44 3.87
CA VAL A 67 -2.62 0.96 3.89
C VAL A 67 -3.30 1.75 2.78
N GLY A 68 -3.41 1.19 1.57
CA GLY A 68 -4.11 1.82 0.45
C GLY A 68 -5.60 2.05 0.75
N MET A 69 -6.28 1.08 1.37
CA MET A 69 -7.68 1.21 1.78
C MET A 69 -7.85 2.28 2.87
N PHE A 70 -6.92 2.35 3.82
CA PHE A 70 -6.91 3.42 4.82
C PHE A 70 -6.82 4.81 4.17
N PHE A 71 -5.96 5.00 3.17
CA PHE A 71 -5.90 6.25 2.40
C PHE A 71 -7.19 6.56 1.64
N TRP A 72 -7.86 5.55 1.08
CA TRP A 72 -9.17 5.74 0.45
C TRP A 72 -10.22 6.26 1.42
N ILE A 73 -10.29 5.69 2.63
CA ILE A 73 -11.22 6.14 3.68
C ILE A 73 -10.91 7.60 4.06
N LEU A 74 -9.63 7.93 4.27
CA LEU A 74 -9.22 9.31 4.58
C LEU A 74 -9.58 10.29 3.46
N PHE A 75 -9.39 9.88 2.20
CA PHE A 75 -9.73 10.70 1.03
C PHE A 75 -11.24 11.00 0.97
N ILE A 76 -12.09 9.99 1.21
CA ILE A 76 -13.55 10.17 1.25
C ILE A 76 -13.96 11.14 2.37
N ILE A 77 -13.41 10.95 3.57
CA ILE A 77 -13.69 11.83 4.71
C ILE A 77 -13.23 13.27 4.42
N PHE A 78 -12.09 13.43 3.76
CA PHE A 78 -11.52 14.73 3.44
C PHE A 78 -12.36 15.47 2.40
N ILE A 79 -12.82 14.80 1.34
CA ILE A 79 -13.73 15.40 0.34
C ILE A 79 -15.02 15.88 1.01
N GLY A 80 -15.64 15.05 1.85
CA GLY A 80 -16.88 15.42 2.55
C GLY A 80 -16.72 16.55 3.59
N LYS A 81 -15.51 17.04 3.83
CA LYS A 81 -15.23 18.24 4.63
C LYS A 81 -14.90 19.48 3.79
N ILE A 82 -14.59 19.29 2.50
CA ILE A 82 -14.30 20.38 1.56
C ILE A 82 -15.59 20.87 0.87
N GLU A 83 -16.55 19.96 0.64
CA GLU A 83 -17.94 20.29 0.26
C GLU A 83 -18.73 20.86 1.45
#